data_AF-A0A258BFU9-F1
#
_entry.id   AF-A0A258BFU9-F1
#
_cell.length_a   1.000
_cell.length_b   1.000
_cell.length_c   1.000
_cell.angle_alpha   90.00
_cell.angle_beta   90.00
_cell.angle_gamma   90.00
#
_symmetry.space_group_name_H-M   'P 1'
#
loop_
_entity.id
_entity.type
_entity.pdbx_description
1 polymer ?
#
loop_
_entity_poly.entity_id
_entity_poly.type
_entity_poly.pdbx_seq_one_letter_code
_entity_poly.pdbx_strand_id
1 'polypeptide(L)'
;AGGEVVTYDAKPKTAIPDKKIADAAFALAGGAVSAPIQGDLGYAVVKVVNITAGSVPSFDAVKAQLTEEYRQEKATEIVYERVEAFEKTRAAGDSIESAAKKLNLSLVNLPPMTAEGQAVNGQNYAQFAPVIKVAYDQPKGGESEVQELGNGEYFAVRVNEIVPSEVPALDQVKPQMVQAYMQQKMMDAIRIKADDLSERLRKGEDFNAVAASVKAPVETLKGLDRQTGQQKVGPQIAARVFSAKKGETFNAQASEFAYVLGRVDTVTAPEANSANVNSVLAQRGLTQATFRDVEEVSRSSTRTLLRTKTYPQTAIRALGVTPPAKTDAPAPAEKK
;
A
#
# COMPACT_ATOMS: atom_id res chain seq x y z
N ALA A 1 -49.31 -15.13 -20.76
CA ALA A 1 -48.30 -14.33 -21.48
C ALA A 1 -47.71 -13.34 -20.48
N GLY A 2 -46.45 -13.53 -20.10
CA GLY A 2 -45.79 -12.73 -19.06
C GLY A 2 -45.38 -11.37 -19.61
N GLY A 3 -46.00 -10.31 -19.11
CA GLY A 3 -45.49 -8.94 -19.31
C GLY A 3 -44.38 -8.67 -18.30
N GLU A 4 -43.33 -7.99 -18.74
CA GLU A 4 -42.27 -7.48 -17.87
C GLU A 4 -42.72 -6.16 -17.25
N VAL A 5 -42.67 -6.06 -15.92
CA VAL A 5 -43.05 -4.83 -15.19
C VAL A 5 -41.81 -3.96 -15.05
N VAL A 6 -41.81 -2.80 -15.71
CA VAL A 6 -40.76 -1.79 -15.58
C VAL A 6 -41.29 -0.63 -14.73
N THR A 7 -40.62 -0.36 -13.61
CA THR A 7 -41.01 0.68 -12.65
C THR A 7 -40.11 1.91 -12.83
N TYR A 8 -40.72 3.08 -13.04
CA TYR A 8 -40.02 4.36 -13.10
C TYR A 8 -40.38 5.19 -11.87
N ASP A 9 -39.43 5.35 -10.94
CA ASP A 9 -39.63 6.16 -9.73
C ASP A 9 -39.08 7.58 -9.92
N ALA A 10 -39.97 8.57 -9.80
CA ALA A 10 -39.69 10.00 -9.92
C ALA A 10 -38.80 10.40 -11.11
N LYS A 11 -38.99 9.76 -12.28
CA LYS A 11 -38.21 10.04 -13.49
C LYS A 11 -38.93 11.04 -14.42
N PRO A 12 -38.17 11.90 -15.13
CA PRO A 12 -38.74 12.78 -16.15
C PRO A 12 -39.23 11.98 -17.36
N LYS A 13 -40.09 12.61 -18.18
CA LYS A 13 -40.61 12.02 -19.42
C LYS A 13 -39.52 11.51 -20.36
N THR A 14 -38.36 12.16 -20.36
CA THR A 14 -37.17 11.78 -21.17
C THR A 14 -36.51 10.46 -20.76
N ALA A 15 -36.83 9.92 -19.58
CA ALA A 15 -36.31 8.64 -19.11
C ALA A 15 -37.10 7.43 -19.66
N ILE A 16 -38.27 7.65 -20.27
CA ILE A 16 -39.08 6.60 -20.90
C ILE A 16 -38.66 6.52 -22.38
N PRO A 17 -38.09 5.39 -22.84
CA PRO A 17 -37.53 5.28 -24.19
C PRO A 17 -38.55 5.43 -25.32
N ASP A 18 -39.78 4.95 -25.09
CA ASP A 18 -40.87 5.00 -26.08
C ASP A 18 -41.69 6.28 -25.90
N LYS A 19 -41.65 7.15 -26.91
CA LYS A 19 -42.30 8.46 -26.87
C LYS A 19 -43.82 8.37 -26.73
N LYS A 20 -44.47 7.41 -27.40
CA LYS A 20 -45.94 7.26 -27.36
C LYS A 20 -46.39 6.79 -25.97
N ILE A 21 -45.65 5.87 -25.38
CA ILE A 21 -45.88 5.40 -24.02
C ILE A 21 -45.60 6.53 -23.01
N ALA A 22 -44.53 7.31 -23.21
CA ALA A 22 -44.20 8.46 -22.37
C ALA A 22 -45.27 9.57 -22.43
N ASP A 23 -45.79 9.87 -23.63
CA ASP A 23 -46.87 10.84 -23.85
C ASP A 23 -48.14 10.40 -23.11
N ALA A 24 -48.52 9.13 -23.26
CA ALA A 24 -49.69 8.57 -22.58
C ALA A 24 -49.50 8.54 -21.05
N ALA A 25 -48.31 8.18 -20.56
CA ALA A 25 -47.99 8.14 -19.13
C ALA A 25 -48.14 9.52 -18.47
N PHE A 26 -47.67 10.58 -19.12
CA PHE A 26 -47.74 11.96 -18.59
C PHE A 26 -49.09 12.64 -18.83
N ALA A 27 -49.97 12.06 -19.63
CA ALA A 27 -51.35 12.53 -19.82
C ALA A 27 -52.36 11.93 -18.82
N LEU A 28 -51.99 10.86 -18.11
CA LEU A 28 -52.82 10.18 -17.13
C LEU A 28 -52.82 10.92 -15.78
N ALA A 29 -53.95 10.87 -15.08
CA ALA A 29 -54.06 11.33 -13.70
C ALA A 29 -53.36 10.35 -12.72
N GLY A 30 -52.93 10.87 -11.57
CA GLY A 30 -52.37 10.04 -10.49
C GLY A 30 -53.36 8.97 -10.04
N GLY A 31 -52.91 7.71 -9.98
CA GLY A 31 -53.71 6.53 -9.67
C GLY A 31 -54.37 5.86 -10.89
N ALA A 32 -54.35 6.48 -12.07
CA ALA A 32 -55.03 5.96 -13.26
C ALA A 32 -54.21 4.87 -13.98
N VAL A 33 -54.94 3.96 -14.63
CA VAL A 33 -54.40 2.93 -15.53
C VAL A 33 -54.87 3.24 -16.94
N SER A 34 -53.97 3.18 -17.92
CA SER A 34 -54.30 3.36 -19.34
C SER A 34 -54.92 2.12 -19.96
N ALA A 35 -55.65 2.32 -21.06
CA ALA A 35 -55.90 1.25 -22.02
C ALA A 35 -54.57 0.79 -22.67
N PRO A 36 -54.52 -0.39 -23.31
CA PRO A 36 -53.32 -0.84 -24.03
C PRO A 36 -52.87 0.20 -25.06
N ILE A 37 -51.66 0.73 -24.88
CA ILE A 37 -51.04 1.71 -25.77
C ILE A 37 -50.15 0.96 -26.74
N GLN A 38 -50.33 1.22 -28.03
CA GLN A 38 -49.41 0.73 -29.07
C GLN A 38 -48.21 1.68 -29.16
N GLY A 39 -47.12 1.30 -28.49
CA GLY A 39 -45.81 1.95 -28.62
C GLY A 39 -45.05 1.47 -29.85
N ASP A 40 -43.90 2.08 -30.08
CA ASP A 40 -42.93 1.68 -31.09
C ASP A 40 -42.16 0.42 -30.67
N LEU A 41 -42.04 0.18 -29.36
CA LEU A 41 -41.39 -1.00 -28.79
C LEU A 41 -42.36 -2.16 -28.48
N GLY A 42 -43.67 -1.97 -28.73
CA GLY A 42 -44.72 -2.96 -28.48
C GLY A 42 -45.91 -2.38 -27.71
N TYR A 43 -46.79 -3.27 -27.25
CA TYR A 43 -47.95 -2.86 -26.46
C TYR A 43 -47.58 -2.73 -24.99
N ALA A 44 -47.97 -1.61 -24.36
CA ALA A 44 -47.77 -1.38 -22.94
C ALA A 44 -49.04 -0.89 -22.26
N VAL A 45 -49.20 -1.25 -20.99
CA VAL A 45 -50.23 -0.70 -20.10
C VAL A 45 -49.51 0.08 -19.01
N VAL A 46 -49.77 1.38 -18.94
CA VAL A 46 -49.17 2.28 -17.95
C VAL A 46 -50.12 2.51 -16.80
N LYS A 47 -49.64 2.36 -15.57
CA LYS A 47 -50.31 2.80 -14.35
C LYS A 47 -49.49 3.92 -13.71
N VAL A 48 -50.11 5.09 -13.54
CA VAL A 48 -49.49 6.20 -12.80
C VAL A 48 -49.78 6.00 -11.33
N VAL A 49 -48.76 5.77 -10.51
CA VAL A 49 -48.94 5.58 -9.06
C VAL A 49 -49.01 6.92 -8.35
N ASN A 50 -48.10 7.84 -8.69
CA ASN A 50 -48.04 9.19 -8.12
C ASN A 50 -47.48 10.16 -9.16
N ILE A 51 -47.83 11.45 -9.06
CA ILE A 51 -47.31 12.52 -9.92
C ILE A 51 -46.52 13.49 -9.05
N THR A 52 -45.22 13.60 -9.32
CA THR A 52 -44.35 14.60 -8.71
C THR A 52 -44.14 15.73 -9.71
N ALA A 53 -44.49 16.96 -9.36
CA ALA A 53 -44.21 18.12 -10.20
C ALA A 53 -42.68 18.29 -10.33
N GLY A 54 -42.18 18.37 -11.56
CA GLY A 54 -40.78 18.69 -11.79
C GLY A 54 -40.48 20.11 -11.32
N SER A 55 -39.48 20.29 -10.46
CA SER A 55 -38.95 21.62 -10.14
C SER A 55 -37.69 21.87 -10.98
N VAL A 56 -37.68 22.97 -11.73
CA VAL A 56 -36.41 23.53 -12.22
C VAL A 56 -35.70 24.11 -11.01
N PRO A 57 -34.46 23.70 -10.69
CA PRO A 57 -33.69 24.34 -9.63
C PRO A 57 -33.64 25.84 -9.91
N SER A 58 -34.01 26.67 -8.92
CA SER A 58 -33.88 28.12 -9.08
C SER A 58 -32.40 28.48 -9.22
N PHE A 59 -32.10 29.61 -9.85
CA PHE A 59 -30.73 30.12 -9.90
C PHE A 59 -30.11 30.17 -8.50
N ASP A 60 -30.86 30.63 -7.50
CA ASP A 60 -30.38 30.67 -6.11
C ASP A 60 -30.04 29.29 -5.52
N ALA A 61 -30.76 28.24 -5.92
CA ALA A 61 -30.51 26.88 -5.45
C ALA A 61 -29.20 26.29 -6.03
N VAL A 62 -28.81 26.69 -7.24
CA VAL A 62 -27.59 26.21 -7.92
C VAL A 62 -26.46 27.23 -7.94
N LYS A 63 -26.70 28.45 -7.48
CA LYS A 63 -25.75 29.58 -7.53
C LYS A 63 -24.41 29.22 -6.90
N ALA A 64 -24.42 28.54 -5.75
CA ALA A 64 -23.21 28.14 -5.06
C ALA A 64 -22.36 27.17 -5.89
N GLN A 65 -23.00 26.17 -6.50
CA GLN A 65 -22.34 25.21 -7.38
C GLN A 65 -21.78 25.89 -8.63
N LEU A 66 -22.60 26.69 -9.33
CA LEU A 66 -22.16 27.42 -10.53
C LEU A 66 -21.04 28.41 -10.23
N THR A 67 -21.06 29.06 -9.06
CA THR A 67 -19.98 29.95 -8.64
C THR A 67 -18.68 29.19 -8.43
N GLU A 68 -18.75 27.98 -7.87
CA GLU A 68 -17.57 27.13 -7.67
C GLU A 68 -17.02 26.60 -9.01
N GLU A 69 -17.88 26.12 -9.90
CA GLU A 69 -17.49 25.69 -11.25
C GLU A 69 -16.83 26.85 -12.02
N TYR A 70 -17.44 28.04 -11.99
CA TYR A 70 -16.87 29.23 -12.64
C TYR A 70 -15.54 29.66 -12.02
N ARG A 71 -15.39 29.55 -10.70
CA ARG A 71 -14.11 29.86 -10.03
C ARG A 71 -13.02 28.89 -10.45
N GLN A 72 -13.33 27.61 -10.60
CA GLN A 72 -12.38 26.60 -11.05
C GLN A 72 -11.96 26.87 -12.49
N GLU A 73 -12.92 27.14 -13.39
CA GLU A 73 -12.63 27.50 -14.78
C GLU A 73 -11.75 28.76 -14.86
N LYS A 74 -12.10 29.81 -14.11
CA LYS A 74 -11.29 31.03 -14.05
C LYS A 74 -9.91 30.82 -13.43
N ALA A 75 -9.78 29.96 -12.43
CA ALA A 75 -8.48 29.63 -11.86
C ALA A 75 -7.58 28.95 -12.91
N THR A 76 -8.12 27.99 -13.66
CA THR A 76 -7.41 27.31 -14.75
C THR A 76 -6.98 28.29 -15.86
N GLU A 77 -7.88 29.17 -16.29
CA GLU A 77 -7.56 30.21 -17.29
C GLU A 77 -6.41 31.12 -16.80
N ILE A 78 -6.49 31.63 -15.58
CA ILE A 78 -5.45 32.49 -14.98
C ILE A 78 -4.11 31.75 -14.87
N VAL A 79 -4.12 30.46 -14.53
CA VAL A 79 -2.90 29.65 -14.46
C VAL A 79 -2.26 29.54 -15.84
N TYR A 80 -3.03 29.23 -16.90
CA TYR A 80 -2.52 29.15 -18.26
C TYR A 80 -1.94 30.49 -18.74
N GLU A 81 -2.63 31.60 -18.49
CA GLU A 81 -2.12 32.95 -18.82
C GLU A 81 -0.78 33.23 -18.11
N ARG A 82 -0.63 32.81 -16.86
CA ARG A 82 0.63 32.98 -16.10
C ARG A 82 1.74 32.10 -16.65
N VAL A 83 1.45 30.86 -17.04
CA VAL A 83 2.43 29.97 -17.68
C VAL A 83 2.89 30.55 -19.01
N GLU A 84 1.97 31.04 -19.85
CA GLU A 84 2.31 31.67 -21.12
C GLU A 84 3.15 32.94 -20.92
N ALA A 85 2.79 33.79 -19.96
CA ALA A 85 3.57 34.97 -19.60
C ALA A 85 4.99 34.60 -19.13
N PHE A 86 5.12 33.53 -18.34
CA PHE A 86 6.40 33.03 -17.86
C PHE A 86 7.28 32.53 -19.00
N GLU A 87 6.75 31.67 -19.88
CA GLU A 87 7.50 31.15 -21.02
C GLU A 87 7.86 32.26 -22.03
N LYS A 88 6.99 33.25 -22.24
CA LYS A 88 7.30 34.42 -23.06
C LYS A 88 8.47 35.23 -22.48
N THR A 89 8.52 35.37 -21.17
CA THR A 89 9.59 36.07 -20.45
C THR A 89 10.92 35.30 -20.59
N ARG A 90 10.87 33.97 -20.51
CA ARG A 90 12.04 33.10 -20.75
C ARG A 90 12.51 33.10 -22.20
N ALA A 91 11.58 33.10 -23.15
CA ALA A 91 11.89 33.21 -24.58
C ALA A 91 12.57 34.54 -24.93
N ALA A 92 12.36 35.59 -24.12
CA ALA A 92 13.08 36.86 -24.23
C ALA A 92 14.49 36.85 -23.60
N GLY A 93 14.91 35.74 -22.99
CA GLY A 93 16.25 35.51 -22.44
C GLY A 93 16.38 35.70 -20.92
N ASP A 94 15.28 35.91 -20.19
CA ASP A 94 15.33 36.00 -18.72
C ASP A 94 15.51 34.61 -18.07
N SER A 95 16.24 34.55 -16.95
CA SER A 95 16.33 33.34 -16.12
C SER A 95 15.03 33.03 -15.38
N ILE A 96 14.87 31.80 -14.89
CA ILE A 96 13.71 31.41 -14.05
C ILE A 96 13.51 32.37 -12.88
N GLU A 97 14.58 32.77 -12.18
CA GLU A 97 14.45 33.69 -11.03
C GLU A 97 14.03 35.09 -11.45
N SER A 98 14.49 35.57 -12.60
CA SER A 98 14.15 36.89 -13.12
C SER A 98 12.70 36.92 -13.60
N ALA A 99 12.27 35.89 -14.32
CA ALA A 99 10.89 35.71 -14.77
C ALA A 99 9.94 35.55 -13.58
N ALA A 100 10.29 34.74 -12.58
CA ALA A 100 9.49 34.56 -11.37
C ALA A 100 9.31 35.88 -10.60
N LYS A 101 10.37 36.69 -10.46
CA LYS A 101 10.28 38.01 -9.82
C LYS A 101 9.41 38.99 -10.61
N LYS A 102 9.56 39.05 -11.95
CA LYS A 102 8.76 39.93 -12.82
C LYS A 102 7.27 39.61 -12.75
N LEU A 103 6.92 38.33 -12.67
CA LEU A 103 5.55 37.84 -12.64
C LEU A 103 5.00 37.60 -11.22
N ASN A 104 5.77 37.97 -10.19
CA ASN A 104 5.43 37.79 -8.78
C ASN A 104 5.03 36.34 -8.44
N LEU A 105 5.80 35.38 -8.95
CA LEU A 105 5.64 33.94 -8.71
C LEU A 105 6.45 33.49 -7.49
N SER A 106 6.03 32.38 -6.89
CA SER A 106 6.72 31.81 -5.73
C SER A 106 8.03 31.15 -6.16
N LEU A 107 9.15 31.61 -5.61
CA LEU A 107 10.46 31.00 -5.80
C LEU A 107 10.88 30.26 -4.52
N VAL A 108 11.10 28.95 -4.62
CA VAL A 108 11.52 28.10 -3.50
C VAL A 108 12.94 27.60 -3.78
N ASN A 109 13.87 27.91 -2.89
CA ASN A 109 15.23 27.36 -2.97
C ASN A 109 15.30 26.07 -2.15
N LEU A 110 15.64 24.97 -2.82
CA LEU A 110 15.72 23.65 -2.20
C LEU A 110 17.18 23.32 -1.84
N PRO A 111 17.44 22.66 -0.69
CA PRO A 111 18.78 22.20 -0.35
C PRO A 111 19.21 21.05 -1.29
N PRO A 112 20.52 20.77 -1.40
CA PRO A 112 21.01 19.55 -2.04
C PRO A 112 20.34 18.32 -1.42
N MET A 113 19.87 17.43 -2.28
CA MET A 113 19.18 16.21 -1.89
C MET A 113 19.53 15.06 -2.84
N THR A 114 19.25 13.83 -2.42
CA THR A 114 19.40 12.62 -3.25
C THR A 114 18.26 12.49 -4.27
N ALA A 115 18.38 11.54 -5.20
CA ALA A 115 17.35 11.27 -6.22
C ALA A 115 16.04 10.78 -5.60
N GLU A 116 16.11 10.25 -4.37
CA GLU A 116 14.97 9.82 -3.55
C GLU A 116 14.36 10.98 -2.73
N GLY A 117 14.91 12.20 -2.86
CA GLY A 117 14.43 13.38 -2.14
C GLY A 117 14.92 13.52 -0.71
N GLN A 118 16.00 12.81 -0.32
CA GLN A 118 16.59 12.99 1.00
C GLN A 118 17.58 14.15 0.98
N ALA A 119 17.23 15.25 1.65
CA ALA A 119 18.12 16.39 1.77
C ALA A 119 19.22 16.15 2.82
N VAL A 120 20.36 16.83 2.64
CA VAL A 120 21.52 16.75 3.55
C VAL A 120 21.16 17.15 4.99
N ASN A 121 20.15 18.01 5.17
CA ASN A 121 19.64 18.43 6.47
C ASN A 121 18.71 17.39 7.15
N GLY A 122 18.50 16.22 6.54
CA GLY A 122 17.61 15.16 7.03
C GLY A 122 16.13 15.35 6.69
N GLN A 123 15.78 16.43 5.98
CA GLN A 123 14.41 16.65 5.51
C GLN A 123 14.10 15.77 4.29
N ASN A 124 12.88 15.25 4.23
CA ASN A 124 12.40 14.42 3.14
C ASN A 124 11.50 15.23 2.19
N TYR A 125 11.82 15.16 0.90
CA TYR A 125 11.11 15.83 -0.20
C TYR A 125 10.52 14.82 -1.21
N ALA A 126 10.42 13.53 -0.86
CA ALA A 126 9.90 12.47 -1.73
C ALA A 126 8.51 12.77 -2.34
N GLN A 127 7.69 13.61 -1.70
CA GLN A 127 6.41 14.06 -2.25
C GLN A 127 6.54 14.88 -3.55
N PHE A 128 7.72 15.46 -3.81
CA PHE A 128 8.03 16.21 -5.03
C PHE A 128 8.84 15.38 -6.03
N ALA A 129 8.68 14.06 -6.04
CA ALA A 129 9.40 13.15 -6.93
C ALA A 129 9.40 13.56 -8.42
N PRO A 130 8.30 14.06 -9.02
CA PRO A 130 8.32 14.54 -10.40
C PRO A 130 9.29 15.72 -10.59
N VAL A 131 9.31 16.67 -9.65
CA VAL A 131 10.19 17.85 -9.66
C VAL A 131 11.65 17.43 -9.50
N ILE A 132 11.92 16.51 -8.56
CA ILE A 132 13.27 15.99 -8.30
C ILE A 132 13.81 15.26 -9.53
N LYS A 133 12.99 14.43 -10.17
CA LYS A 133 13.37 13.72 -11.40
C LYS A 133 13.80 14.68 -12.49
N VAL A 134 12.98 15.71 -12.75
CA VAL A 134 13.31 16.74 -13.75
C VAL A 134 14.61 17.47 -13.39
N ALA A 135 14.82 17.81 -12.11
CA ALA A 135 16.06 18.46 -11.66
C ALA A 135 17.30 17.56 -11.88
N TYR A 136 17.19 16.25 -11.66
CA TYR A 136 18.28 15.29 -11.87
C TYR A 136 18.64 15.09 -13.35
N ASP A 137 17.70 15.35 -14.26
CA ASP A 137 17.94 15.31 -15.71
C ASP A 137 18.62 16.58 -16.24
N GLN A 138 18.77 17.63 -15.42
CA GLN A 138 19.40 18.90 -15.81
C GLN A 138 20.87 18.97 -15.39
N PRO A 139 21.76 19.54 -16.22
CA PRO A 139 23.13 19.86 -15.81
C PRO A 139 23.16 21.01 -14.80
N LYS A 140 24.30 21.20 -14.13
CA LYS A 140 24.51 22.39 -13.26
C LYS A 140 24.32 23.67 -14.08
N GLY A 141 23.47 24.56 -13.57
CA GLY A 141 23.07 25.80 -14.24
C GLY A 141 21.97 25.62 -15.29
N GLY A 142 21.59 24.37 -15.61
CA GLY A 142 20.50 24.05 -16.53
C GLY A 142 19.14 24.41 -15.95
N GLU A 143 18.24 24.82 -16.83
CA GLU A 143 16.85 25.14 -16.53
C GLU A 143 15.92 24.19 -17.28
N SER A 144 14.89 23.69 -16.61
CA SER A 144 13.86 22.88 -17.27
C SER A 144 12.86 23.75 -18.03
N GLU A 145 12.09 23.12 -18.91
CA GLU A 145 10.81 23.67 -19.39
C GLU A 145 9.76 23.64 -18.26
N VAL A 146 8.68 24.42 -18.41
CA VAL A 146 7.53 24.34 -17.50
C VAL A 146 6.83 22.99 -17.69
N GLN A 147 6.60 22.29 -16.59
CA GLN A 147 5.89 21.01 -16.56
C GLN A 147 4.72 21.06 -15.57
N GLU A 148 3.71 20.24 -15.84
CA GLU A 148 2.55 20.10 -14.96
C GLU A 148 2.89 19.14 -13.81
N LEU A 149 2.64 19.58 -12.58
CA LEU A 149 2.76 18.74 -11.36
C LEU A 149 1.47 17.95 -11.10
N GLY A 150 0.36 18.39 -11.66
CA GLY A 150 -1.00 17.87 -11.48
C GLY A 150 -1.89 18.86 -10.73
N ASN A 151 -3.21 18.62 -10.74
CA ASN A 151 -4.22 19.48 -10.09
C ASN A 151 -4.16 20.97 -10.53
N GLY A 152 -3.70 21.25 -11.76
CA GLY A 152 -3.53 22.61 -12.26
C GLY A 152 -2.29 23.34 -11.72
N GLU A 153 -1.36 22.64 -11.06
CA GLU A 153 -0.08 23.19 -10.63
C GLU A 153 0.99 22.98 -11.71
N TYR A 154 1.81 23.99 -11.92
CA TYR A 154 2.93 23.99 -12.87
C TYR A 154 4.23 24.37 -12.16
N PHE A 155 5.34 23.80 -12.62
CA PHE A 155 6.65 24.06 -12.05
C PHE A 155 7.72 24.15 -13.14
N ALA A 156 8.79 24.88 -12.84
CA ALA A 156 10.04 24.87 -13.58
C ALA A 156 11.18 24.85 -12.58
N VAL A 157 12.27 24.14 -12.90
CA VAL A 157 13.42 23.99 -12.00
C VAL A 157 14.69 24.50 -12.65
N ARG A 158 15.58 25.02 -11.82
CA ARG A 158 16.96 25.32 -12.17
C ARG A 158 17.89 24.62 -11.20
N VAL A 159 18.90 23.93 -11.72
CA VAL A 159 19.92 23.28 -10.88
C VAL A 159 21.00 24.30 -10.54
N ASN A 160 20.99 24.79 -9.30
CA ASN A 160 21.99 25.76 -8.83
C ASN A 160 23.38 25.12 -8.62
N GLU A 161 23.39 23.95 -7.98
CA GLU A 161 24.60 23.21 -7.66
C GLU A 161 24.38 21.71 -7.75
N ILE A 162 25.44 20.99 -8.12
CA ILE A 162 25.50 19.53 -8.04
C ILE A 162 26.61 19.22 -7.05
N VAL A 163 26.24 18.62 -5.93
CA VAL A 163 27.20 18.13 -4.93
C VAL A 163 27.64 16.74 -5.37
N PRO A 164 28.91 16.53 -5.75
CA PRO A 164 29.38 15.21 -6.13
C PRO A 164 29.28 14.25 -4.94
N SER A 165 29.00 12.98 -5.23
CA SER A 165 29.03 11.93 -4.22
C SER A 165 30.48 11.73 -3.76
N GLU A 166 30.86 12.40 -2.68
CA GLU A 166 32.15 12.20 -2.03
C GLU A 166 32.03 11.13 -0.94
N VAL A 167 33.06 10.28 -0.81
CA VAL A 167 33.21 9.47 0.39
C VAL A 167 33.48 10.45 1.53
N PRO A 168 32.61 10.55 2.54
CA PRO A 168 32.83 11.49 3.64
C PRO A 168 34.22 11.28 4.24
N ALA A 169 34.91 12.36 4.59
CA ALA A 169 36.23 12.26 5.20
C ALA A 169 36.16 11.37 6.45
N LEU A 170 37.20 10.55 6.68
CA LEU A 170 37.22 9.61 7.79
C LEU A 170 36.90 10.30 9.12
N ASP A 171 37.31 11.55 9.32
CA ASP A 171 37.03 12.32 10.54
C ASP A 171 35.54 12.63 10.76
N GLN A 172 34.74 12.77 9.69
CA GLN A 172 33.30 13.00 9.78
C GLN A 172 32.52 11.72 10.11
N VAL A 173 32.99 10.57 9.61
CA VAL A 173 32.34 9.27 9.84
C VAL A 173 32.90 8.52 11.05
N LYS A 174 34.08 8.89 11.55
CA LYS A 174 34.74 8.29 12.72
C LYS A 174 33.79 8.11 13.91
N PRO A 175 32.99 9.10 14.34
CA PRO A 175 32.08 8.91 15.48
C PRO A 175 31.05 7.81 15.23
N GLN A 176 30.44 7.78 14.05
CA GLN A 176 29.45 6.77 13.66
C GLN A 176 30.11 5.38 13.50
N MET A 177 31.30 5.32 12.89
CA MET A 177 32.06 4.08 12.74
C MET A 177 32.53 3.52 14.08
N VAL A 178 32.98 4.37 15.00
CA VAL A 178 33.38 3.97 16.35
C VAL A 178 32.16 3.43 17.10
N GLN A 179 31.01 4.08 17.00
CA GLN A 179 29.78 3.59 17.62
C GLN A 179 29.38 2.20 17.05
N ALA A 180 29.36 2.06 15.72
CA ALA A 180 29.04 0.79 15.07
C ALA A 180 30.06 -0.31 15.44
N TYR A 181 31.36 0.02 15.47
CA TYR A 181 32.42 -0.90 15.87
C TYR A 181 32.32 -1.32 17.33
N MET A 182 32.02 -0.38 18.23
CA MET A 182 31.81 -0.67 19.65
C MET A 182 30.59 -1.58 19.86
N GLN A 183 29.49 -1.34 19.14
CA GLN A 183 28.33 -2.22 19.14
C GLN A 183 28.72 -3.62 18.67
N GLN A 184 29.41 -3.73 17.54
CA GLN A 184 29.88 -5.02 17.02
C GLN A 184 30.77 -5.76 18.04
N LYS A 185 31.75 -5.07 18.65
CA LYS A 185 32.62 -5.65 19.67
C LYS A 185 31.88 -6.06 20.93
N MET A 186 30.86 -5.31 21.33
CA MET A 186 29.98 -5.72 22.42
C MET A 186 29.23 -7.01 22.07
N MET A 187 28.73 -7.15 20.83
CA MET A 187 28.01 -8.36 20.38
C MET A 187 28.92 -9.58 20.35
N ASP A 188 30.13 -9.41 19.82
CA ASP A 188 31.15 -10.46 19.83
C ASP A 188 31.48 -10.89 21.26
N ALA A 189 31.66 -9.93 22.18
CA ALA A 189 31.99 -10.20 23.58
C ALA A 189 30.86 -10.95 24.31
N ILE A 190 29.60 -10.54 24.11
CA ILE A 190 28.45 -11.22 24.71
C ILE A 190 28.34 -12.65 24.18
N ARG A 191 28.52 -12.86 22.87
CA ARG A 191 28.48 -14.19 22.27
C ARG A 191 29.59 -15.09 22.83
N ILE A 192 30.85 -14.62 22.83
CA ILE A 192 31.98 -15.36 23.39
C ILE A 192 31.73 -15.71 24.85
N LYS A 193 31.16 -14.78 25.63
CA LYS A 193 30.83 -15.04 27.03
C LYS A 193 29.72 -16.08 27.19
N ALA A 194 28.69 -16.03 26.35
CA ALA A 194 27.62 -17.03 26.36
C ALA A 194 28.12 -18.43 25.98
N ASP A 195 29.07 -18.52 25.05
CA ASP A 195 29.71 -19.78 24.65
C ASP A 195 30.59 -20.35 25.79
N ASP A 196 31.42 -19.51 26.44
CA ASP A 196 32.23 -19.87 27.62
C ASP A 196 31.35 -20.42 28.77
N LEU A 197 30.28 -19.70 29.12
CA LEU A 197 29.34 -20.14 30.17
C LEU A 197 28.62 -21.43 29.77
N SER A 198 28.26 -21.59 28.50
CA SER A 198 27.61 -22.82 28.02
C SER A 198 28.58 -24.01 28.09
N GLU A 199 29.87 -23.81 27.83
CA GLU A 199 30.89 -24.85 27.96
C GLU A 199 31.09 -25.27 29.41
N ARG A 200 31.12 -24.32 30.36
CA ARG A 200 31.16 -24.59 31.80
C ARG A 200 30.00 -25.47 32.26
N LEU A 201 28.78 -25.15 31.80
CA LEU A 201 27.61 -25.98 32.07
C LEU A 201 27.71 -27.38 31.46
N ARG A 202 28.26 -27.52 30.25
CA ARG A 202 28.50 -28.83 29.61
C ARG A 202 29.55 -29.67 30.36
N LYS A 203 30.52 -29.02 31.01
CA LYS A 203 31.53 -29.66 31.86
C LYS A 203 30.98 -30.09 33.22
N GLY A 204 29.71 -29.80 33.52
CA GLY A 204 29.02 -30.25 34.74
C GLY A 204 29.07 -29.25 35.89
N GLU A 205 29.48 -28.00 35.66
CA GLU A 205 29.38 -26.96 36.68
C GLU A 205 27.90 -26.68 37.02
N ASP A 206 27.62 -26.37 38.31
CA ASP A 206 26.27 -26.07 38.77
C ASP A 206 25.67 -24.84 38.06
N PHE A 207 24.40 -24.93 37.67
CA PHE A 207 23.74 -23.89 36.89
C PHE A 207 23.62 -22.57 37.67
N ASN A 208 23.36 -22.63 38.98
CA ASN A 208 23.28 -21.42 39.81
C ASN A 208 24.65 -20.80 40.04
N ALA A 209 25.71 -21.61 40.13
CA ALA A 209 27.08 -21.11 40.22
C ALA A 209 27.50 -20.34 38.95
N VAL A 210 27.19 -20.88 37.76
CA VAL A 210 27.44 -20.20 36.48
C VAL A 210 26.65 -18.90 36.38
N ALA A 211 25.37 -18.90 36.76
CA ALA A 211 24.54 -17.69 36.76
C ALA A 211 25.03 -16.63 37.76
N ALA A 212 25.42 -17.03 38.96
CA ALA A 212 26.00 -16.14 39.98
C ALA A 212 27.30 -15.48 39.49
N SER A 213 28.13 -16.19 38.70
CA SER A 213 29.39 -15.65 38.16
C SER A 213 29.20 -14.45 37.23
N VAL A 214 27.99 -14.28 36.67
CA VAL A 214 27.64 -13.16 35.80
C VAL A 214 26.44 -12.35 36.32
N LYS A 215 26.03 -12.58 37.57
CA LYS A 215 24.88 -11.93 38.22
C LYS A 215 23.59 -12.02 37.39
N ALA A 216 23.40 -13.13 36.67
CA ALA A 216 22.21 -13.35 35.86
C ALA A 216 21.07 -13.98 36.68
N PRO A 217 19.80 -13.62 36.41
CA PRO A 217 18.66 -14.28 37.01
C PRO A 217 18.51 -15.72 36.48
N VAL A 218 18.01 -16.61 37.34
CA VAL A 218 17.67 -17.99 36.99
C VAL A 218 16.18 -18.18 37.14
N GLU A 219 15.53 -18.61 36.06
CA GLU A 219 14.10 -18.91 36.05
C GLU A 219 13.85 -20.37 35.65
N THR A 220 12.92 -21.03 36.34
CA THR A 220 12.50 -22.40 36.01
C THR A 220 11.11 -22.38 35.41
N LEU A 221 11.01 -22.76 34.14
CA LEU A 221 9.73 -22.85 33.42
C LEU A 221 9.21 -24.29 33.45
N LYS A 222 8.00 -24.47 34.01
CA LYS A 222 7.30 -25.76 34.06
C LYS A 222 6.14 -25.79 33.06
N GLY A 223 5.90 -26.95 32.46
CA GLY A 223 4.76 -27.18 31.56
C GLY A 223 4.82 -26.37 30.26
N LEU A 224 6.02 -26.18 29.70
CA LEU A 224 6.18 -25.48 28.43
C LEU A 224 5.83 -26.42 27.27
N ASP A 225 4.86 -26.02 26.44
CA ASP A 225 4.56 -26.66 25.16
C ASP A 225 5.06 -25.81 23.98
N ARG A 226 4.95 -26.31 22.74
CA ARG A 226 5.49 -25.60 21.55
C ARG A 226 4.82 -24.25 21.32
N GLN A 227 3.57 -24.08 21.71
CA GLN A 227 2.80 -22.85 21.50
C GLN A 227 3.11 -21.82 22.60
N THR A 228 2.99 -22.21 23.86
CA THR A 228 3.31 -21.39 25.04
C THR A 228 4.81 -21.07 25.11
N GLY A 229 5.68 -21.95 24.61
CA GLY A 229 7.12 -21.72 24.47
C GLY A 229 7.42 -20.52 23.57
N GLN A 230 6.82 -20.46 22.38
CA GLN A 230 7.01 -19.33 21.47
C GLN A 230 6.54 -18.01 22.09
N GLN A 231 5.46 -18.03 22.88
CA GLN A 231 4.92 -16.84 23.54
C GLN A 231 5.76 -16.35 24.71
N LYS A 232 6.29 -17.27 25.54
CA LYS A 232 7.00 -16.93 26.77
C LYS A 232 8.49 -16.61 26.57
N VAL A 233 9.17 -17.38 25.73
CA VAL A 233 10.63 -17.25 25.52
C VAL A 233 11.01 -16.86 24.10
N GLY A 234 10.02 -16.63 23.23
CA GLY A 234 10.26 -16.31 21.83
C GLY A 234 10.60 -17.55 20.98
N PRO A 235 10.55 -17.41 19.65
CA PRO A 235 10.67 -18.53 18.72
C PRO A 235 12.06 -19.18 18.73
N GLN A 236 13.12 -18.39 18.86
CA GLN A 236 14.50 -18.89 18.81
C GLN A 236 14.86 -19.75 20.02
N ILE A 237 14.50 -19.30 21.23
CA ILE A 237 14.74 -20.06 22.47
C ILE A 237 13.84 -21.30 22.50
N ALA A 238 12.55 -21.15 22.15
CA ALA A 238 11.62 -22.27 22.09
C ALA A 238 12.12 -23.38 21.14
N ALA A 239 12.59 -23.02 19.94
CA ALA A 239 13.14 -23.97 19.00
C ALA A 239 14.32 -24.76 19.60
N ARG A 240 15.24 -24.09 20.31
CA ARG A 240 16.37 -24.74 20.99
C ARG A 240 15.91 -25.67 22.11
N VAL A 241 15.01 -25.21 22.98
CA VAL A 241 14.42 -26.02 24.06
C VAL A 241 13.82 -27.33 23.53
N PHE A 242 13.01 -27.28 22.47
CA PHE A 242 12.35 -28.46 21.92
C PHE A 242 13.23 -29.31 20.99
N SER A 243 14.44 -28.86 20.66
CA SER A 243 15.45 -29.63 19.94
C SER A 243 16.46 -30.34 20.86
N ALA A 244 16.59 -29.88 22.10
CA ALA A 244 17.54 -30.39 23.08
C ALA A 244 17.02 -31.66 23.78
N LYS A 245 17.93 -32.56 24.12
CA LYS A 245 17.62 -33.78 24.90
C LYS A 245 17.46 -33.47 26.38
N LYS A 246 16.84 -34.40 27.12
CA LYS A 246 16.82 -34.32 28.59
C LYS A 246 18.25 -34.24 29.14
N GLY A 247 18.50 -33.26 30.00
CA GLY A 247 19.78 -32.94 30.62
C GLY A 247 20.71 -32.09 29.73
N GLU A 248 20.36 -31.85 28.47
CA GLU A 248 21.20 -31.10 27.54
C GLU A 248 21.13 -29.59 27.84
N THR A 249 22.30 -28.95 27.81
CA THR A 249 22.44 -27.50 27.95
C THR A 249 22.62 -26.84 26.59
N PHE A 250 21.99 -25.69 26.42
CA PHE A 250 22.03 -24.92 25.19
C PHE A 250 22.19 -23.43 25.48
N ASN A 251 22.63 -22.69 24.47
CA ASN A 251 22.55 -21.25 24.43
C ASN A 251 21.67 -20.81 23.25
N ALA A 252 21.05 -19.65 23.37
CA ALA A 252 20.19 -19.07 22.35
C ALA A 252 20.24 -17.54 22.43
N GLN A 253 20.19 -16.88 21.28
CA GLN A 253 20.10 -15.43 21.22
C GLN A 253 18.66 -15.01 21.53
N ALA A 254 18.49 -14.16 22.54
CA ALA A 254 17.20 -13.63 22.98
C ALA A 254 16.87 -12.28 22.32
N SER A 255 17.90 -11.44 22.14
CA SER A 255 17.82 -10.17 21.41
C SER A 255 19.18 -9.88 20.79
N GLU A 256 19.31 -8.76 20.06
CA GLU A 256 20.59 -8.32 19.52
C GLU A 256 21.67 -8.33 20.61
N PHE A 257 21.38 -7.73 21.77
CA PHE A 257 22.31 -7.55 22.89
C PHE A 257 22.16 -8.58 24.03
N ALA A 258 21.45 -9.70 23.83
CA ALA A 258 21.21 -10.66 24.93
C ALA A 258 21.22 -12.13 24.48
N TYR A 259 21.85 -12.96 25.30
CA TYR A 259 21.87 -14.42 25.18
C TYR A 259 21.26 -15.06 26.43
N VAL A 260 20.56 -16.17 26.22
CA VAL A 260 20.00 -17.01 27.27
C VAL A 260 20.67 -18.37 27.22
N LEU A 261 21.03 -18.88 28.39
CA LEU A 261 21.49 -20.25 28.58
C LEU A 261 20.37 -21.03 29.24
N GLY A 262 20.15 -22.26 28.79
CA GLY A 262 19.10 -23.12 29.32
C GLY A 262 19.55 -24.57 29.45
N ARG A 263 18.84 -25.32 30.28
CA ARG A 263 18.97 -26.77 30.43
C ARG A 263 17.58 -27.39 30.41
N VAL A 264 17.42 -28.49 29.66
CA VAL A 264 16.15 -29.22 29.64
C VAL A 264 16.13 -30.25 30.77
N ASP A 265 15.52 -29.95 31.91
CA ASP A 265 15.51 -30.88 33.05
C ASP A 265 14.62 -32.12 32.81
N THR A 266 13.45 -31.92 32.21
CA THR A 266 12.48 -33.01 31.94
C THR A 266 11.81 -32.82 30.59
N VAL A 267 11.59 -33.94 29.89
CA VAL A 267 10.77 -34.00 28.67
C VAL A 267 9.61 -34.93 28.99
N THR A 268 8.39 -34.40 28.90
CA THR A 268 7.15 -35.14 29.14
C THR A 268 6.43 -35.37 27.82
N ALA A 269 5.90 -36.57 27.62
CA ALA A 269 5.01 -36.83 26.50
C ALA A 269 3.70 -36.04 26.71
N PRO A 270 3.08 -35.53 25.64
CA PRO A 270 1.77 -34.90 25.76
C PRO A 270 0.79 -35.93 26.34
N GLU A 271 -0.08 -35.48 27.25
CA GLU A 271 -1.20 -36.30 27.71
C GLU A 271 -2.03 -36.75 26.51
N ALA A 272 -2.50 -38.01 26.51
CA ALA A 272 -3.21 -38.58 25.37
C ALA A 272 -4.37 -37.70 24.87
N ASN A 273 -5.02 -36.97 25.78
CA ASN A 273 -6.10 -36.06 25.45
C ASN A 273 -5.62 -34.80 24.67
N SER A 274 -4.48 -34.21 25.03
CA SER A 274 -3.92 -33.06 24.30
C SER A 274 -3.29 -33.48 22.97
N ALA A 275 -2.72 -34.68 22.88
CA ALA A 275 -2.28 -35.27 21.61
C ALA A 275 -3.47 -35.52 20.66
N ASN A 276 -4.61 -35.98 21.18
CA ASN A 276 -5.84 -36.17 20.41
C ASN A 276 -6.43 -34.82 19.94
N VAL A 277 -6.50 -33.81 20.81
CA VAL A 277 -7.00 -32.47 20.42
C VAL A 277 -6.09 -31.83 19.36
N ASN A 278 -4.76 -31.90 19.54
CA ASN A 278 -3.82 -31.34 18.58
C ASN A 278 -3.81 -32.08 17.24
N SER A 279 -4.00 -33.41 17.23
CA SER A 279 -4.12 -34.17 15.98
C SER A 279 -5.41 -33.87 15.23
N VAL A 280 -6.53 -33.67 15.93
CA VAL A 280 -7.80 -33.24 15.30
C VAL A 280 -7.70 -31.81 14.73
N LEU A 281 -7.05 -30.89 15.45
CA LEU A 281 -6.80 -29.53 14.97
C LEU A 281 -5.84 -29.52 13.77
N ALA A 282 -4.77 -30.32 13.83
CA ALA A 282 -3.82 -30.47 12.73
C ALA A 282 -4.48 -31.09 11.49
N GLN A 283 -5.34 -32.10 11.66
CA GLN A 283 -6.13 -32.68 10.57
C GLN A 283 -7.04 -31.65 9.92
N ARG A 284 -7.78 -30.84 10.70
CA ARG A 284 -8.60 -29.75 10.14
C ARG A 284 -7.77 -28.73 9.36
N GLY A 285 -6.62 -28.33 9.90
CA GLY A 285 -5.70 -27.43 9.22
C GLY A 285 -5.16 -28.02 7.92
N LEU A 286 -4.77 -29.29 7.93
CA LEU A 286 -4.33 -30.02 6.74
C LEU A 286 -5.45 -30.09 5.71
N THR A 287 -6.66 -30.53 6.08
CA THR A 287 -7.80 -30.61 5.17
C THR A 287 -8.12 -29.26 4.53
N GLN A 288 -8.07 -28.17 5.29
CA GLN A 288 -8.28 -26.82 4.74
C GLN A 288 -7.16 -26.38 3.79
N ALA A 289 -5.91 -26.74 4.08
CA ALA A 289 -4.78 -26.48 3.18
C ALA A 289 -4.90 -27.29 1.89
N THR A 290 -5.20 -28.59 2.00
CA THR A 290 -5.41 -29.45 0.82
C THR A 290 -6.60 -29.00 -0.02
N PHE A 291 -7.69 -28.53 0.60
CA PHE A 291 -8.82 -27.96 -0.14
C PHE A 291 -8.43 -26.69 -0.90
N ARG A 292 -7.63 -25.81 -0.29
CA ARG A 292 -7.11 -24.61 -0.97
C ARG A 292 -6.21 -24.96 -2.14
N ASP A 293 -5.31 -25.94 -1.97
CA ASP A 293 -4.44 -26.40 -3.05
C ASP A 293 -5.25 -27.04 -4.19
N VAL A 294 -6.24 -27.87 -3.86
CA VAL A 294 -7.15 -28.46 -4.86
C VAL A 294 -7.95 -27.39 -5.57
N GLU A 295 -8.43 -26.36 -4.87
CA GLU A 295 -9.13 -25.23 -5.47
C GLU A 295 -8.21 -24.43 -6.42
N GLU A 296 -6.98 -24.16 -6.01
CA GLU A 296 -6.00 -23.42 -6.80
C GLU A 296 -5.55 -24.21 -8.05
N VAL A 297 -5.27 -25.50 -7.90
CA VAL A 297 -4.95 -26.40 -9.00
C VAL A 297 -6.17 -26.58 -9.93
N SER A 298 -7.38 -26.68 -9.39
CA SER A 298 -8.59 -26.77 -10.21
C SER A 298 -8.84 -25.48 -11.00
N ARG A 299 -8.71 -24.31 -10.37
CA ARG A 299 -8.87 -23.00 -11.05
C ARG A 299 -7.80 -22.80 -12.13
N SER A 300 -6.55 -23.11 -11.85
CA SER A 300 -5.45 -22.98 -12.82
C SER A 300 -5.60 -23.97 -13.97
N SER A 301 -5.91 -25.25 -13.69
CA SER A 301 -6.11 -26.27 -14.72
C SER A 301 -7.33 -25.99 -15.59
N THR A 302 -8.44 -25.53 -15.00
CA THR A 302 -9.65 -25.13 -15.74
C THR A 302 -9.37 -23.95 -16.67
N ARG A 303 -8.58 -22.96 -16.22
CA ARG A 303 -8.16 -21.84 -17.08
C ARG A 303 -7.30 -22.30 -18.26
N THR A 304 -6.39 -23.24 -18.03
CA THR A 304 -5.52 -23.80 -19.05
C THR A 304 -6.30 -24.64 -20.08
N LEU A 305 -7.22 -25.49 -19.62
CA LEU A 305 -8.04 -26.37 -20.49
C LEU A 305 -9.07 -25.59 -21.31
N LEU A 306 -9.74 -24.61 -20.70
CA LEU A 306 -10.74 -23.79 -21.40
C LEU A 306 -10.13 -22.68 -22.26
N ARG A 307 -8.80 -22.53 -22.28
CA ARG A 307 -8.06 -21.45 -22.98
C ARG A 307 -8.67 -20.06 -22.75
N THR A 308 -9.27 -19.86 -21.57
CA THR A 308 -10.01 -18.64 -21.25
C THR A 308 -9.06 -17.45 -21.20
N LYS A 309 -9.19 -16.53 -22.17
CA LYS A 309 -8.46 -15.26 -22.16
C LYS A 309 -9.10 -14.32 -21.14
N THR A 310 -8.43 -14.14 -20.00
CA THR A 310 -8.85 -13.15 -19.00
C THR A 310 -8.28 -11.77 -19.36
N TYR A 311 -9.16 -10.78 -19.48
CA TYR A 311 -8.80 -9.38 -19.70
C TYR A 311 -9.10 -8.55 -18.45
N PRO A 312 -8.30 -8.69 -17.37
CA PRO A 312 -8.57 -8.07 -16.08
C PRO A 312 -8.68 -6.54 -16.17
N GLN A 313 -7.91 -5.95 -17.07
CA GLN A 313 -7.91 -4.51 -17.38
C GLN A 313 -9.25 -4.05 -17.97
N THR A 314 -9.86 -4.85 -18.84
CA THR A 314 -11.18 -4.58 -19.43
C THR A 314 -12.30 -4.77 -18.40
N ALA A 315 -12.17 -5.77 -17.52
CA ALA A 315 -13.13 -5.99 -16.43
C ALA A 315 -13.10 -4.85 -15.39
N ILE A 316 -11.91 -4.35 -15.04
CA ILE A 316 -11.74 -3.22 -14.11
C ILE A 316 -12.32 -1.92 -14.73
N ARG A 317 -12.12 -1.69 -16.03
CA ARG A 317 -12.77 -0.59 -16.76
C ARG A 317 -14.30 -0.70 -16.79
N ALA A 318 -14.84 -1.91 -16.97
CA ALA A 318 -16.29 -2.14 -16.94
C ALA A 318 -16.90 -1.90 -15.55
N LEU A 319 -16.11 -2.00 -14.49
CA LEU A 319 -16.49 -1.66 -13.11
C LEU A 319 -16.28 -0.17 -12.78
N GLY A 320 -15.93 0.67 -13.75
CA GLY A 320 -15.75 2.11 -13.58
C GLY A 320 -14.47 2.52 -12.83
N VAL A 321 -13.53 1.58 -12.67
CA VAL A 321 -12.25 1.84 -11.98
C VAL A 321 -11.14 1.97 -13.02
N THR A 322 -10.28 2.97 -12.88
CA THR A 322 -9.12 3.13 -13.77
C THR A 322 -8.07 2.06 -13.42
N PRO A 323 -7.70 1.19 -14.36
CA PRO A 323 -6.73 0.15 -14.06
C PRO A 323 -5.31 0.71 -13.88
N PRO A 324 -4.45 0.08 -13.05
CA PRO A 324 -3.03 0.44 -12.95
C PRO A 324 -2.29 0.13 -14.27
N ALA A 325 -1.35 1.01 -14.64
CA ALA A 325 -0.55 0.91 -15.85
C ALA A 325 0.26 -0.41 -15.90
N LYS A 326 0.35 -1.01 -17.10
CA LYS A 326 0.99 -2.31 -17.34
C LYS A 326 2.42 -2.35 -16.79
N THR A 327 2.71 -3.31 -15.91
CA THR A 327 4.06 -3.86 -15.76
C THR A 327 4.19 -5.06 -16.70
N ASP A 328 5.03 -4.90 -17.73
CA ASP A 328 5.33 -5.95 -18.70
C ASP A 328 6.11 -7.08 -17.99
N ALA A 329 5.45 -8.22 -17.79
CA ALA A 329 6.12 -9.48 -17.46
C ALA A 329 6.27 -10.32 -18.75
N PRO A 330 7.43 -10.96 -18.97
CA PRO A 330 7.77 -11.56 -20.27
C PRO A 330 6.95 -12.83 -20.55
N ALA A 331 6.63 -13.02 -21.83
CA ALA A 331 5.85 -14.16 -22.33
C ALA A 331 6.54 -15.52 -22.01
N PRO A 332 5.78 -16.55 -21.59
CA PRO A 332 6.34 -17.88 -21.43
C PRO A 332 6.63 -18.49 -22.80
N ALA A 333 7.87 -18.92 -22.99
CA ALA A 333 8.37 -19.58 -24.20
C ALA A 333 7.56 -20.84 -24.54
N GLU A 334 7.09 -20.91 -25.78
CA GLU A 334 6.59 -22.15 -26.39
C GLU A 334 7.75 -23.15 -26.52
N LYS A 335 7.69 -24.24 -25.75
CA LYS A 335 8.49 -25.44 -26.05
C LYS A 335 7.67 -26.35 -26.97
N LYS A 336 8.21 -26.56 -28.18
CA LYS A 336 7.90 -27.71 -29.04
C LYS A 336 8.36 -29.00 -28.40
#